data_AF-A0A1X7CC28-F1
#
_entry.id   AF-A0A1X7CC28-F1
#
_cell.length_a   1.000
_cell.length_b   1.000
_cell.length_c   1.000
_cell.angle_alpha   90.00
_cell.angle_beta   90.00
_cell.angle_gamma   90.00
#
_symmetry.space_group_name_H-M   'P 1'
#
loop_
_entity.id
_entity.type
_entity.pdbx_description
1 polymer ?
#
loop_
_entity_poly.entity_id
_entity_poly.type
_entity_poly.pdbx_seq_one_letter_code
_entity_poly.pdbx_strand_id
1 'polypeptide(L)'
;MSGVGAWIRYGGPISPEQLDFAAQHYRAAILQPWETAAAADLKRRRPDMTVLCYKCLSSTRSYEPGPIHSSGVSYAEAPDRWFARRLDGERIEWARYGGHWQMTVWSPEYRERWVRNVVAELRDSPFDGVMADNDVFDDYYGLDLPIRHARTMADFRDGAGELVHAAGTALNEVGKILVPNIAESRREPGRWASHAAYGGGFEEVWLGFSPVDLFDPETTEAQLPQADGPGLSILRVPTDGDDDHPNVEYGLAAFWIFGAGRGAYSATAHDDYSRTQHTAQLDWDLGAPVQDPVRRGHTWWREFTHGWAAVNFNADRRRRRRVRVPRGMVDVRGRAAGSHLVLQPRRGVVLRRG
;
A
#
# COMPACT_ATOMS: atom_id res chain seq x y z
N MET A 1 7.50 -19.79 1.73
CA MET A 1 6.44 -18.79 1.51
C MET A 1 6.13 -18.80 0.03
N SER A 2 4.90 -19.11 -0.39
CA SER A 2 4.51 -18.91 -1.79
C SER A 2 4.09 -17.46 -1.98
N GLY A 3 4.76 -16.80 -2.92
CA GLY A 3 4.38 -15.49 -3.43
C GLY A 3 4.74 -14.26 -2.59
N VAL A 4 4.73 -13.12 -3.30
CA VAL A 4 4.95 -11.75 -2.78
C VAL A 4 3.70 -10.89 -2.96
N GLY A 5 2.59 -11.43 -3.46
CA GLY A 5 1.40 -10.64 -3.76
C GLY A 5 0.65 -10.15 -2.50
N ALA A 6 0.01 -8.99 -2.62
CA ALA A 6 -0.91 -8.42 -1.64
C ALA A 6 -2.31 -8.26 -2.25
N TRP A 7 -3.32 -8.76 -1.55
CA TRP A 7 -4.71 -8.64 -1.94
C TRP A 7 -5.39 -7.45 -1.27
N ILE A 8 -5.81 -6.47 -2.06
CA ILE A 8 -6.51 -5.28 -1.55
C ILE A 8 -7.99 -5.45 -1.89
N ARG A 9 -8.82 -5.71 -0.89
CA ARG A 9 -10.20 -6.15 -1.09
C ARG A 9 -11.21 -5.35 -0.26
N TYR A 10 -11.72 -4.26 -0.85
CA TYR A 10 -12.69 -3.34 -0.22
C TYR A 10 -14.08 -3.35 -0.85
N GLY A 11 -14.22 -3.83 -2.09
CA GLY A 11 -15.50 -3.91 -2.81
C GLY A 11 -16.43 -4.99 -2.24
N GLY A 12 -17.46 -5.42 -2.99
CA GLY A 12 -18.58 -6.26 -2.52
C GLY A 12 -18.26 -7.57 -1.76
N PRO A 13 -19.24 -8.44 -1.50
CA PRO A 13 -19.02 -9.66 -0.71
C PRO A 13 -17.84 -10.52 -1.22
N ILE A 14 -17.05 -11.07 -0.30
CA ILE A 14 -15.95 -11.96 -0.64
C ILE A 14 -16.50 -13.36 -0.92
N SER A 15 -16.20 -13.92 -2.10
CA SER A 15 -16.63 -15.28 -2.44
C SER A 15 -15.66 -16.35 -1.90
N PRO A 16 -16.11 -17.60 -1.69
CA PRO A 16 -15.24 -18.71 -1.32
C PRO A 16 -14.07 -18.92 -2.29
N GLU A 17 -14.31 -18.77 -3.60
CA GLU A 17 -13.27 -18.92 -4.63
C GLU A 17 -12.20 -17.83 -4.52
N GLN A 18 -12.58 -16.61 -4.14
CA GLN A 18 -11.61 -15.55 -3.86
C GLN A 18 -10.75 -15.88 -2.64
N LEU A 19 -11.31 -16.52 -1.61
CA LEU A 19 -10.55 -16.97 -0.43
C LEU A 19 -9.60 -18.13 -0.77
N ASP A 20 -10.04 -19.10 -1.57
CA ASP A 20 -9.19 -20.19 -2.07
C ASP A 20 -7.99 -19.62 -2.82
N PHE A 21 -8.26 -18.72 -3.78
CA PHE A 21 -7.23 -18.07 -4.57
C PHE A 21 -6.28 -17.26 -3.69
N ALA A 22 -6.83 -16.46 -2.77
CA ALA A 22 -6.01 -15.62 -1.92
C ALA A 22 -5.10 -16.41 -0.99
N ALA A 23 -5.61 -17.50 -0.41
CA ALA A 23 -4.84 -18.41 0.41
C ALA A 23 -3.71 -19.11 -0.38
N GLN A 24 -3.83 -19.27 -1.69
CA GLN A 24 -2.79 -19.89 -2.51
C GLN A 24 -1.70 -18.89 -2.91
N HIS A 25 -2.07 -17.66 -3.28
CA HIS A 25 -1.22 -16.75 -4.05
C HIS A 25 -0.69 -15.53 -3.27
N TYR A 26 -1.35 -15.13 -2.18
CA TYR A 26 -1.01 -13.88 -1.51
C TYR A 26 -0.28 -14.10 -0.17
N ARG A 27 0.62 -13.16 0.13
CA ARG A 27 1.34 -13.03 1.40
C ARG A 27 0.60 -12.15 2.38
N ALA A 28 -0.10 -11.14 1.87
CA ALA A 28 -0.88 -10.22 2.67
C ALA A 28 -2.27 -10.00 2.08
N ALA A 29 -3.26 -9.72 2.91
CA ALA A 29 -4.56 -9.21 2.50
C ALA A 29 -4.96 -8.02 3.34
N ILE A 30 -5.71 -7.11 2.72
CA ILE A 30 -6.35 -5.98 3.37
C ILE A 30 -7.83 -6.09 3.09
N LEU A 31 -8.63 -6.30 4.14
CA LEU A 31 -10.06 -6.52 4.05
C LEU A 31 -10.82 -5.42 4.79
N GLN A 32 -12.10 -5.29 4.49
CA GLN A 32 -13.01 -4.46 5.29
C GLN A 32 -13.14 -5.01 6.72
N PRO A 33 -13.42 -4.14 7.70
CA PRO A 33 -13.43 -4.52 9.12
C PRO A 33 -14.51 -5.55 9.48
N TRP A 34 -15.62 -5.59 8.74
CA TRP A 34 -16.69 -6.58 8.95
C TRP A 34 -16.36 -7.98 8.39
N GLU A 35 -15.31 -8.13 7.58
CA GLU A 35 -14.91 -9.40 6.95
C GLU A 35 -14.16 -10.35 7.91
N THR A 36 -14.61 -10.41 9.16
CA THR A 36 -13.99 -11.22 10.23
C THR A 36 -14.01 -12.73 9.91
N ALA A 37 -15.08 -13.23 9.29
CA ALA A 37 -15.17 -14.63 8.89
C ALA A 37 -14.14 -14.99 7.80
N ALA A 38 -13.98 -14.12 6.80
CA ALA A 38 -12.98 -14.25 5.74
C ALA A 38 -11.55 -14.17 6.33
N ALA A 39 -11.29 -13.21 7.21
CA ALA A 39 -10.00 -13.11 7.90
C ALA A 39 -9.67 -14.38 8.70
N ALA A 40 -10.62 -14.88 9.49
CA ALA A 40 -10.43 -16.13 10.25
C ALA A 40 -10.19 -17.33 9.34
N ASP A 41 -10.85 -17.39 8.18
CA ASP A 41 -10.65 -18.46 7.20
C ASP A 41 -9.27 -18.42 6.55
N LEU A 42 -8.81 -17.23 6.13
CA LEU A 42 -7.46 -17.03 5.62
C LEU A 42 -6.41 -17.43 6.66
N LYS A 43 -6.56 -17.00 7.93
CA LYS A 43 -5.63 -17.36 9.00
C LYS A 43 -5.60 -18.87 9.31
N ARG A 44 -6.73 -19.58 9.19
CA ARG A 44 -6.74 -21.05 9.34
C ARG A 44 -5.98 -21.75 8.22
N ARG A 45 -6.11 -21.28 6.98
CA ARG A 45 -5.51 -21.90 5.78
C ARG A 45 -4.06 -21.49 5.57
N ARG A 46 -3.73 -20.25 5.93
CA ARG A 46 -2.41 -19.62 5.81
C ARG A 46 -2.07 -18.84 7.08
N PRO A 47 -1.63 -19.53 8.15
CA PRO A 47 -1.25 -18.87 9.39
C PRO A 47 -0.13 -17.82 9.21
N ASP A 48 0.72 -18.00 8.19
CA ASP A 48 1.82 -17.11 7.82
C ASP A 48 1.38 -15.84 7.07
N MET A 49 0.16 -15.81 6.51
CA MET A 49 -0.37 -14.66 5.79
C MET A 49 -0.70 -13.52 6.76
N THR A 50 -0.30 -12.30 6.43
CA THR A 50 -0.70 -11.11 7.19
C THR A 50 -2.05 -10.61 6.71
N VAL A 51 -3.06 -10.61 7.58
CA VAL A 51 -4.41 -10.14 7.25
C VAL A 51 -4.72 -8.87 8.03
N LEU A 52 -4.87 -7.76 7.30
CA LEU A 52 -5.08 -6.42 7.84
C LEU A 52 -6.54 -5.99 7.67
N CYS A 53 -7.05 -5.31 8.69
CA CYS A 53 -8.32 -4.62 8.67
C CYS A 53 -8.13 -3.19 8.13
N TYR A 54 -8.95 -2.75 7.18
CA TYR A 54 -8.99 -1.36 6.74
C TYR A 54 -9.58 -0.44 7.84
N LYS A 55 -8.90 0.67 8.15
CA LYS A 55 -9.45 1.78 8.94
C LYS A 55 -9.02 3.13 8.39
N CYS A 56 -9.96 4.04 8.20
CA CYS A 56 -9.68 5.44 7.87
C CYS A 56 -9.29 6.23 9.12
N LEU A 57 -8.20 6.98 9.02
CA LEU A 57 -7.71 7.87 10.09
C LEU A 57 -8.53 9.16 10.19
N SER A 58 -9.02 9.68 9.07
CA SER A 58 -9.35 11.10 8.93
C SER A 58 -10.78 11.40 8.49
N SER A 59 -11.61 10.40 8.20
CA SER A 59 -13.03 10.59 7.93
C SER A 59 -13.91 9.53 8.56
N THR A 60 -15.19 9.87 8.64
CA THR A 60 -16.26 8.94 9.02
C THR A 60 -17.40 8.98 8.01
N ARG A 61 -18.23 7.93 7.96
CA ARG A 61 -19.21 7.71 6.89
C ARG A 61 -20.62 7.81 7.43
N SER A 62 -21.44 8.70 6.89
CA SER A 62 -22.84 8.86 7.31
C SER A 62 -23.77 7.76 6.80
N TYR A 63 -23.33 6.98 5.81
CA TYR A 63 -24.12 5.90 5.21
C TYR A 63 -23.82 4.51 5.79
N GLU A 64 -22.79 4.36 6.65
CA GLU A 64 -22.45 3.06 7.21
C GLU A 64 -23.46 2.65 8.28
N PRO A 65 -24.14 1.50 8.13
CA PRO A 65 -25.16 1.06 9.08
C PRO A 65 -24.57 0.58 10.41
N GLY A 66 -23.27 0.28 10.46
CA GLY A 66 -22.62 -0.37 11.59
C GLY A 66 -23.04 -1.84 11.75
N PRO A 67 -22.73 -2.49 12.89
CA PRO A 67 -22.06 -1.91 14.07
C PRO A 67 -20.53 -1.79 13.92
N ILE A 68 -19.95 -2.40 12.89
CA ILE A 68 -18.52 -2.33 12.59
C ILE A 68 -18.32 -1.31 11.47
N HIS A 69 -17.37 -0.40 11.66
CA HIS A 69 -17.17 0.77 10.80
C HIS A 69 -15.79 0.78 10.16
N SER A 70 -15.67 1.33 8.96
CA SER A 70 -14.39 1.50 8.26
C SER A 70 -13.55 2.66 8.80
N SER A 71 -13.98 3.32 9.88
CA SER A 71 -13.25 4.34 10.62
C SER A 71 -13.17 3.95 12.10
N GLY A 72 -12.21 4.50 12.84
CA GLY A 72 -12.12 4.29 14.29
C GLY A 72 -13.20 5.02 15.08
N VAL A 73 -13.83 6.06 14.51
CA VAL A 73 -14.96 6.80 15.08
C VAL A 73 -16.08 6.82 14.05
N SER A 74 -17.27 6.34 14.40
CA SER A 74 -18.43 6.33 13.50
C SER A 74 -19.12 7.70 13.45
N TYR A 75 -19.89 7.94 12.39
CA TYR A 75 -20.60 9.20 12.19
C TYR A 75 -21.62 9.45 13.30
N ALA A 76 -22.28 8.38 13.76
CA ALA A 76 -23.30 8.44 14.79
C ALA A 76 -22.71 8.70 16.19
N GLU A 77 -21.50 8.21 16.49
CA GLU A 77 -20.87 8.47 17.79
C GLU A 77 -20.15 9.83 17.86
N ALA A 78 -19.75 10.38 16.70
CA ALA A 78 -18.96 11.59 16.65
C ALA A 78 -19.74 12.80 17.18
N PRO A 79 -19.30 13.46 18.27
CA PRO A 79 -19.85 14.74 18.67
C PRO A 79 -19.54 15.81 17.61
N ASP A 80 -20.40 16.81 17.55
CA ASP A 80 -20.36 17.87 16.55
C ASP A 80 -18.99 18.57 16.41
N ARG A 81 -18.27 18.72 17.52
CA ARG A 81 -16.93 19.34 17.59
C ARG A 81 -15.81 18.56 16.89
N TRP A 82 -16.03 17.28 16.57
CA TRP A 82 -15.02 16.45 15.89
C TRP A 82 -15.15 16.47 14.38
N PHE A 83 -16.21 17.08 13.84
CA PHE A 83 -16.31 17.34 12.41
C PHE A 83 -15.48 18.58 12.07
N ALA A 84 -14.56 18.45 11.12
CA ALA A 84 -13.83 19.58 10.59
C ALA A 84 -14.80 20.53 9.88
N ARG A 85 -14.55 21.84 10.02
CA ARG A 85 -15.47 22.87 9.56
C ARG A 85 -14.77 23.95 8.76
N ARG A 86 -15.42 24.38 7.69
CA ARG A 86 -15.09 25.62 6.96
C ARG A 86 -15.16 26.82 7.90
N LEU A 87 -14.59 27.95 7.48
CA LEU A 87 -14.55 29.16 8.31
C LEU A 87 -15.95 29.69 8.66
N ASP A 88 -16.90 29.62 7.72
CA ASP A 88 -18.32 29.91 7.94
C ASP A 88 -19.00 28.95 8.94
N GLY A 89 -18.38 27.81 9.21
CA GLY A 89 -18.82 26.81 10.15
C GLY A 89 -19.47 25.59 9.51
N GLU A 90 -19.59 25.47 8.19
CA GLU A 90 -20.13 24.27 7.56
C GLU A 90 -19.21 23.05 7.77
N ARG A 91 -19.79 21.85 7.96
CA ARG A 91 -19.01 20.61 8.04
C ARG A 91 -18.43 20.29 6.65
N ILE A 92 -17.24 19.68 6.63
CA ILE A 92 -16.56 19.36 5.39
C ILE A 92 -16.86 17.92 5.00
N GLU A 93 -17.56 17.75 3.87
CA GLU A 93 -17.70 16.50 3.14
C GLU A 93 -16.63 16.44 2.04
N TRP A 94 -16.05 15.27 1.78
CA TRP A 94 -15.01 15.10 0.77
C TRP A 94 -15.57 15.22 -0.66
N ALA A 95 -14.91 16.01 -1.51
CA ALA A 95 -15.45 16.43 -2.81
C ALA A 95 -15.78 15.29 -3.79
N ARG A 96 -15.09 14.14 -3.68
CA ARG A 96 -15.26 12.97 -4.57
C ARG A 96 -15.87 11.75 -3.88
N TYR A 97 -16.13 11.85 -2.58
CA TYR A 97 -16.53 10.72 -1.74
C TYR A 97 -17.74 11.12 -0.90
N GLY A 98 -18.91 11.15 -1.52
CA GLY A 98 -20.17 11.46 -0.84
C GLY A 98 -20.37 10.61 0.43
N GLY A 99 -20.86 11.25 1.49
CA GLY A 99 -21.04 10.72 2.82
C GLY A 99 -19.76 10.58 3.64
N HIS A 100 -18.59 10.95 3.13
CA HIS A 100 -17.34 11.00 3.92
C HIS A 100 -17.16 12.37 4.54
N TRP A 101 -17.16 12.40 5.87
CA TRP A 101 -17.06 13.63 6.64
C TRP A 101 -15.67 13.73 7.26
N GLN A 102 -14.98 14.84 6.97
CA GLN A 102 -13.64 15.10 7.48
C GLN A 102 -13.67 15.26 9.00
N MET A 103 -12.83 14.50 9.69
CA MET A 103 -12.67 14.55 11.14
C MET A 103 -11.50 15.46 11.54
N THR A 104 -11.56 16.03 12.74
CA THR A 104 -10.49 16.87 13.30
C THR A 104 -9.33 16.01 13.81
N VAL A 105 -8.48 15.50 12.91
CA VAL A 105 -7.31 14.65 13.30
C VAL A 105 -6.34 15.34 14.25
N TRP A 106 -6.36 16.67 14.32
CA TRP A 106 -5.61 17.49 15.26
C TRP A 106 -6.23 17.57 16.67
N SER A 107 -7.46 17.07 16.89
CA SER A 107 -8.07 17.01 18.24
C SER A 107 -7.52 15.82 19.02
N PRO A 108 -6.91 16.04 20.20
CA PRO A 108 -6.48 14.95 21.08
C PRO A 108 -7.62 14.00 21.43
N GLU A 109 -8.82 14.52 21.71
CA GLU A 109 -9.97 13.69 22.12
C GLU A 109 -10.48 12.80 20.98
N TYR A 110 -10.47 13.30 19.74
CA TYR A 110 -10.78 12.49 18.56
C TYR A 110 -9.78 11.34 18.44
N ARG A 111 -8.48 11.65 18.50
CA ARG A 111 -7.42 10.65 18.35
C ARG A 111 -7.48 9.58 19.43
N GLU A 112 -7.62 9.98 20.69
CA GLU A 112 -7.76 9.03 21.79
C GLU A 112 -8.99 8.13 21.62
N ARG A 113 -10.11 8.68 21.17
CA ARG A 113 -11.32 7.89 20.92
C ARG A 113 -11.10 6.89 19.78
N TRP A 114 -10.52 7.36 18.67
CA TRP A 114 -10.18 6.51 17.53
C TRP A 114 -9.30 5.33 17.98
N VAL A 115 -8.23 5.59 18.73
CA VAL A 115 -7.30 4.56 19.21
C VAL A 115 -8.01 3.58 20.13
N ARG A 116 -8.78 4.06 21.12
CA ARG A 116 -9.52 3.18 22.05
C ARG A 116 -10.48 2.26 21.32
N ASN A 117 -11.26 2.79 20.38
CA ASN A 117 -12.23 2.00 19.63
C ASN A 117 -11.55 0.94 18.75
N VAL A 118 -10.51 1.33 18.00
CA VAL A 118 -9.78 0.41 17.11
C VAL A 118 -9.07 -0.68 17.90
N VAL A 119 -8.41 -0.35 19.03
CA VAL A 119 -7.77 -1.36 19.89
C VAL A 119 -8.81 -2.32 20.49
N ALA A 120 -9.97 -1.81 20.93
CA ALA A 120 -11.03 -2.65 21.48
C ALA A 120 -11.60 -3.60 20.41
N GLU A 121 -11.80 -3.12 19.18
CA GLU A 121 -12.28 -3.95 18.07
C GLU A 121 -11.25 -5.02 17.66
N LEU A 122 -9.97 -4.66 17.58
CA LEU A 122 -8.94 -5.54 17.04
C LEU A 122 -8.43 -6.58 18.03
N ARG A 123 -8.45 -6.30 19.34
CA ARG A 123 -7.81 -7.13 20.40
C ARG A 123 -8.08 -8.63 20.23
N ASP A 124 -9.36 -9.00 20.11
CA ASP A 124 -9.79 -10.40 20.01
C ASP A 124 -10.24 -10.76 18.58
N SER A 125 -9.91 -9.92 17.59
CA SER A 125 -10.25 -10.14 16.19
C SER A 125 -9.25 -11.11 15.50
N PRO A 126 -9.67 -11.76 14.40
CA PRO A 126 -8.79 -12.61 13.59
C PRO A 126 -7.76 -11.83 12.75
N PHE A 127 -7.85 -10.50 12.69
CA PHE A 127 -6.89 -9.68 11.96
C PHE A 127 -5.56 -9.61 12.71
N ASP A 128 -4.45 -9.58 11.97
CA ASP A 128 -3.11 -9.38 12.53
C ASP A 128 -2.84 -7.90 12.85
N GLY A 129 -3.64 -6.98 12.27
CA GLY A 129 -3.45 -5.55 12.46
C GLY A 129 -4.38 -4.70 11.60
N VAL A 130 -4.00 -3.43 11.44
CA VAL A 130 -4.77 -2.42 10.71
C VAL A 130 -3.94 -1.87 9.56
N MET A 131 -4.53 -1.82 8.36
CA MET A 131 -4.09 -0.86 7.36
C MET A 131 -4.82 0.45 7.62
N ALA A 132 -4.07 1.47 8.03
CA ALA A 132 -4.63 2.76 8.42
C ALA A 132 -4.51 3.77 7.29
N ASP A 133 -5.64 4.06 6.66
CA ASP A 133 -5.69 4.85 5.44
C ASP A 133 -5.72 6.36 5.71
N ASN A 134 -5.32 7.11 4.69
CA ASN A 134 -5.38 8.57 4.59
C ASN A 134 -4.37 9.34 5.46
N ASP A 135 -3.16 8.79 5.63
CA ASP A 135 -1.98 9.55 6.04
C ASP A 135 -1.38 10.29 4.83
N VAL A 136 -2.10 11.32 4.39
CA VAL A 136 -1.87 12.01 3.11
C VAL A 136 -0.93 13.20 3.21
N PHE A 137 -0.17 13.45 2.13
CA PHE A 137 0.71 14.62 2.06
C PHE A 137 0.00 15.92 1.66
N ASP A 138 -0.72 15.90 0.52
CA ASP A 138 -1.46 17.04 -0.05
C ASP A 138 -2.97 16.93 0.19
N ASP A 139 -3.73 17.93 -0.26
CA ASP A 139 -5.19 17.93 -0.20
C ASP A 139 -5.77 17.05 -1.32
N TYR A 140 -6.00 15.77 -1.02
CA TYR A 140 -6.63 14.82 -1.94
C TYR A 140 -8.17 14.92 -1.95
N TYR A 141 -8.77 15.51 -0.91
CA TYR A 141 -10.22 15.43 -0.66
C TYR A 141 -10.96 16.74 -0.89
N GLY A 142 -10.26 17.81 -1.25
CA GLY A 142 -10.85 19.14 -1.43
C GLY A 142 -11.24 19.77 -0.11
N LEU A 143 -10.33 19.73 0.87
CA LEU A 143 -10.49 20.41 2.16
C LEU A 143 -10.47 21.94 2.01
N ASP A 144 -9.85 22.45 0.92
CA ASP A 144 -9.61 23.85 0.58
C ASP A 144 -9.29 24.71 1.82
N LEU A 145 -8.10 24.45 2.37
CA LEU A 145 -7.57 25.16 3.52
C LEU A 145 -7.37 26.66 3.20
N PRO A 146 -7.50 27.56 4.20
CA PRO A 146 -7.64 27.27 5.63
C PRO A 146 -9.08 26.93 6.05
N ILE A 147 -9.18 26.10 7.10
CA ILE A 147 -10.42 25.73 7.77
C ILE A 147 -10.31 26.06 9.26
N ARG A 148 -11.39 25.87 10.03
CA ARG A 148 -11.32 26.11 11.48
C ARG A 148 -10.28 25.18 12.10
N HIS A 149 -9.33 25.77 12.83
CA HIS A 149 -8.27 25.09 13.57
C HIS A 149 -7.20 24.36 12.73
N ALA A 150 -7.20 24.50 11.39
CA ALA A 150 -6.12 24.04 10.53
C ALA A 150 -5.92 25.02 9.36
N ARG A 151 -4.69 25.55 9.22
CA ARG A 151 -4.36 26.57 8.21
C ARG A 151 -3.78 25.97 6.94
N THR A 152 -3.05 24.87 7.07
CA THR A 152 -2.28 24.24 6.01
C THR A 152 -2.31 22.72 6.13
N MET A 153 -1.95 22.00 5.05
CA MET A 153 -1.86 20.54 5.10
C MET A 153 -0.81 20.06 6.11
N ALA A 154 0.15 20.92 6.51
CA ALA A 154 1.08 20.59 7.59
C ALA A 154 0.33 20.38 8.93
N ASP A 155 -0.64 21.24 9.27
CA ASP A 155 -1.42 21.09 10.51
C ASP A 155 -2.21 19.76 10.52
N PHE A 156 -2.70 19.33 9.35
CA PHE A 156 -3.34 18.02 9.18
C PHE A 156 -2.35 16.87 9.38
N ARG A 157 -1.18 16.95 8.73
CA ARG A 157 -0.13 15.92 8.81
C ARG A 157 0.42 15.76 10.22
N ASP A 158 0.56 16.85 10.98
CA ASP A 158 0.99 16.82 12.38
C ASP A 158 -0.04 16.06 13.24
N GLY A 159 -1.32 16.41 13.09
CA GLY A 159 -2.42 15.71 13.77
C GLY A 159 -2.51 14.23 13.42
N ALA A 160 -2.43 13.90 12.13
CA ALA A 160 -2.44 12.53 11.62
C ALA A 160 -1.19 11.73 12.07
N GLY A 161 -0.01 12.35 12.10
CA GLY A 161 1.23 11.72 12.59
C GLY A 161 1.12 11.34 14.07
N GLU A 162 0.64 12.25 14.91
CA GLU A 162 0.38 11.94 16.32
C GLU A 162 -0.67 10.81 16.49
N LEU A 163 -1.69 10.75 15.64
CA LEU A 163 -2.64 9.63 15.64
C LEU A 163 -1.97 8.31 15.23
N VAL A 164 -1.14 8.30 14.18
CA VAL A 164 -0.38 7.12 13.75
C VAL A 164 0.51 6.60 14.87
N HIS A 165 1.26 7.48 15.54
CA HIS A 165 2.12 7.10 16.65
C HIS A 165 1.35 6.52 17.84
N ALA A 166 0.23 7.15 18.21
CA ALA A 166 -0.62 6.68 19.30
C ALA A 166 -1.29 5.33 18.97
N ALA A 167 -1.84 5.19 17.76
CA ALA A 167 -2.47 3.97 17.27
C ALA A 167 -1.47 2.81 17.18
N GLY A 168 -0.30 3.06 16.61
CA GLY A 168 0.74 2.04 16.42
C GLY A 168 1.24 1.50 17.75
N THR A 169 1.52 2.39 18.70
CA THR A 169 1.92 2.02 20.06
C THR A 169 0.85 1.15 20.74
N ALA A 170 -0.40 1.61 20.77
CA ALA A 170 -1.47 0.91 21.47
C ALA A 170 -1.88 -0.43 20.80
N LEU A 171 -1.79 -0.53 19.46
CA LEU A 171 -2.00 -1.80 18.76
C LEU A 171 -0.88 -2.80 19.05
N ASN A 172 0.38 -2.35 19.05
CA ASN A 172 1.52 -3.23 19.36
C ASN A 172 1.43 -3.79 20.80
N GLU A 173 0.94 -3.00 21.77
CA GLU A 173 0.69 -3.46 23.15
C GLU A 173 -0.32 -4.62 23.24
N VAL A 174 -1.24 -4.73 22.27
CA VAL A 174 -2.21 -5.84 22.19
C VAL A 174 -1.82 -6.89 21.15
N GLY A 175 -0.57 -6.88 20.69
CA GLY A 175 -0.03 -7.87 19.74
C GLY A 175 -0.52 -7.68 18.30
N LYS A 176 -0.97 -6.47 17.93
CA LYS A 176 -1.45 -6.13 16.59
C LYS A 176 -0.52 -5.13 15.92
N ILE A 177 -0.38 -5.20 14.59
CA ILE A 177 0.44 -4.25 13.84
C ILE A 177 -0.37 -3.08 13.27
N LEU A 178 0.32 -1.97 12.99
CA LEU A 178 -0.21 -0.85 12.22
C LEU A 178 0.61 -0.69 10.93
N VAL A 179 -0.11 -0.62 9.81
CA VAL A 179 0.45 -0.39 8.47
C VAL A 179 -0.26 0.83 7.88
N PRO A 180 0.22 2.07 8.12
CA PRO A 180 -0.43 3.25 7.56
C PRO A 180 -0.23 3.36 6.03
N ASN A 181 -1.20 3.93 5.32
CA ASN A 181 -1.05 4.37 3.92
C ASN A 181 -0.29 5.70 3.90
N ILE A 182 1.04 5.64 3.81
CA ILE A 182 1.93 6.80 3.95
C ILE A 182 2.14 7.44 2.58
N ALA A 183 1.06 8.00 2.02
CA ALA A 183 1.06 8.55 0.67
C ALA A 183 2.11 9.66 0.53
N GLU A 184 2.94 9.56 -0.52
CA GLU A 184 3.95 10.56 -0.86
C GLU A 184 5.01 10.81 0.24
N SER A 185 5.29 9.81 1.10
CA SER A 185 6.28 9.90 2.19
C SER A 185 7.68 10.37 1.75
N ARG A 186 8.05 10.16 0.48
CA ARG A 186 9.30 10.64 -0.14
C ARG A 186 9.51 12.16 -0.01
N ARG A 187 8.45 12.93 0.21
CA ARG A 187 8.47 14.40 0.30
C ARG A 187 8.89 14.90 1.68
N GLU A 188 8.91 14.05 2.69
CA GLU A 188 9.33 14.37 4.04
C GLU A 188 10.36 13.34 4.54
N PRO A 189 11.65 13.73 4.62
CA PRO A 189 12.70 12.82 5.05
C PRO A 189 12.38 12.15 6.39
N GLY A 190 12.43 10.81 6.41
CA GLY A 190 12.19 10.03 7.61
C GLY A 190 10.73 9.67 7.88
N ARG A 191 9.74 10.28 7.20
CA ARG A 191 8.31 9.99 7.44
C ARG A 191 7.99 8.50 7.30
N TRP A 192 8.45 7.85 6.24
CA TRP A 192 8.26 6.40 6.04
C TRP A 192 8.80 5.59 7.22
N ALA A 193 10.07 5.81 7.60
CA ALA A 193 10.69 5.06 8.68
C ALA A 193 9.99 5.28 10.03
N SER A 194 9.57 6.52 10.30
CA SER A 194 8.85 6.89 11.52
C SER A 194 7.48 6.20 11.62
N HIS A 195 6.68 6.28 10.55
CA HIS A 195 5.31 5.78 10.55
C HIS A 195 5.24 4.26 10.35
N ALA A 196 6.19 3.67 9.62
CA ALA A 196 6.23 2.22 9.40
C ALA A 196 6.80 1.42 10.59
N ALA A 197 7.34 2.09 11.61
CA ALA A 197 7.97 1.45 12.77
C ALA A 197 7.04 0.52 13.57
N TYR A 198 5.72 0.62 13.38
CA TYR A 198 4.68 -0.12 14.10
C TYR A 198 4.21 -1.41 13.40
N GLY A 199 4.93 -1.85 12.38
CA GLY A 199 4.77 -3.16 11.74
C GLY A 199 4.72 -3.15 10.22
N GLY A 200 4.76 -1.98 9.58
CA GLY A 200 4.85 -1.86 8.13
C GLY A 200 4.36 -0.53 7.60
N GLY A 201 4.43 -0.33 6.28
CA GLY A 201 3.88 0.84 5.60
C GLY A 201 3.25 0.46 4.27
N PHE A 202 2.24 1.20 3.84
CA PHE A 202 1.59 1.04 2.54
C PHE A 202 1.87 2.26 1.66
N GLU A 203 2.32 2.03 0.42
CA GLU A 203 2.49 3.05 -0.62
C GLU A 203 1.54 2.74 -1.77
N GLU A 204 0.48 3.54 -1.89
CA GLU A 204 -0.61 3.34 -2.86
C GLU A 204 -0.26 3.81 -4.28
N VAL A 205 0.74 4.71 -4.40
CA VAL A 205 1.18 5.34 -5.65
C VAL A 205 2.62 4.97 -5.96
N TRP A 206 2.96 3.68 -5.84
CA TRP A 206 4.30 3.18 -6.15
C TRP A 206 4.63 3.47 -7.62
N LEU A 207 5.64 4.32 -7.86
CA LEU A 207 6.17 4.73 -9.16
C LEU A 207 5.23 5.58 -10.05
N GLY A 208 4.04 5.96 -9.57
CA GLY A 208 3.12 6.80 -10.34
C GLY A 208 1.77 7.04 -9.68
N PHE A 209 1.09 8.12 -10.11
CA PHE A 209 -0.24 8.49 -9.65
C PHE A 209 -1.35 7.68 -10.33
N SER A 210 -1.14 7.28 -11.59
CA SER A 210 -2.14 6.57 -12.38
C SER A 210 -1.48 5.63 -13.41
N PRO A 211 -2.26 4.83 -14.15
CA PRO A 211 -1.71 3.89 -15.13
C PRO A 211 -0.90 4.58 -16.25
N VAL A 212 -1.24 5.83 -16.53
CA VAL A 212 -0.63 6.65 -17.59
C VAL A 212 0.24 7.78 -17.05
N ASP A 213 0.05 8.17 -15.79
CA ASP A 213 0.79 9.24 -15.11
C ASP A 213 1.82 8.65 -14.14
N LEU A 214 2.91 8.13 -14.73
CA LEU A 214 4.06 7.64 -14.00
C LEU A 214 5.02 8.77 -13.66
N PHE A 215 5.73 8.62 -12.55
CA PHE A 215 6.68 9.62 -12.08
C PHE A 215 7.88 9.84 -13.02
N ASP A 216 8.55 10.97 -12.82
CA ASP A 216 9.89 11.20 -13.36
C ASP A 216 10.92 10.31 -12.62
N PRO A 217 12.11 10.11 -13.20
CA PRO A 217 13.11 9.21 -12.63
C PRO A 217 13.56 9.60 -11.21
N GLU A 218 13.74 10.89 -10.94
CA GLU A 218 14.20 11.39 -9.64
C GLU A 218 13.14 11.16 -8.56
N THR A 219 11.89 11.49 -8.86
CA THR A 219 10.74 11.18 -7.99
C THR A 219 10.63 9.68 -7.73
N THR A 220 10.76 8.87 -8.77
CA THR A 220 10.70 7.40 -8.66
C THR A 220 11.79 6.88 -7.72
N GLU A 221 13.02 7.36 -7.90
CA GLU A 221 14.17 6.92 -7.11
C GLU A 221 14.08 7.33 -5.63
N ALA A 222 13.33 8.39 -5.32
CA ALA A 222 13.09 8.83 -3.94
C ALA A 222 12.18 7.87 -3.15
N GLN A 223 11.36 7.04 -3.82
CA GLN A 223 10.52 6.04 -3.15
C GLN A 223 11.27 4.74 -2.81
N LEU A 224 12.42 4.46 -3.44
CA LEU A 224 13.09 3.15 -3.36
C LEU A 224 13.37 2.64 -1.94
N PRO A 225 13.78 3.48 -0.96
CA PRO A 225 13.99 3.02 0.41
C PRO A 225 12.74 2.45 1.09
N GLN A 226 11.54 2.80 0.61
CA GLN A 226 10.28 2.29 1.15
C GLN A 226 10.17 0.76 0.97
N ALA A 227 10.74 0.21 -0.11
CA ALA A 227 10.65 -1.21 -0.45
C ALA A 227 11.36 -2.12 0.58
N ASP A 228 12.33 -1.58 1.31
CA ASP A 228 13.05 -2.26 2.40
C ASP A 228 12.88 -1.52 3.74
N GLY A 229 11.75 -0.84 3.90
CA GLY A 229 11.43 -0.13 5.13
C GLY A 229 11.13 -1.07 6.30
N PRO A 230 10.93 -0.50 7.50
CA PRO A 230 10.57 -1.28 8.68
C PRO A 230 9.30 -2.11 8.47
N GLY A 231 9.31 -3.35 8.96
CA GLY A 231 8.13 -4.23 8.96
C GLY A 231 7.69 -4.67 7.55
N LEU A 232 6.38 -4.79 7.36
CA LEU A 232 5.76 -5.17 6.10
C LEU A 232 5.53 -3.95 5.20
N SER A 233 6.43 -3.73 4.23
CA SER A 233 6.17 -2.78 3.14
C SER A 233 5.19 -3.39 2.13
N ILE A 234 4.03 -2.77 1.96
CA ILE A 234 3.05 -3.11 0.93
C ILE A 234 3.12 -2.03 -0.16
N LEU A 235 3.53 -2.38 -1.37
CA LEU A 235 3.70 -1.43 -2.47
C LEU A 235 2.67 -1.73 -3.56
N ARG A 236 1.81 -0.75 -3.89
CA ARG A 236 0.82 -0.88 -4.94
C ARG A 236 1.16 0.04 -6.11
N VAL A 237 1.31 -0.56 -7.30
CA VAL A 237 1.43 0.21 -8.55
C VAL A 237 0.03 0.47 -9.14
N PRO A 238 -0.23 1.64 -9.74
CA PRO A 238 -1.47 1.85 -10.47
C PRO A 238 -1.50 1.14 -11.82
N THR A 239 -2.62 0.46 -12.11
CA THR A 239 -2.95 -0.15 -13.41
C THR A 239 -4.38 0.21 -13.83
N ASP A 240 -4.81 -0.20 -15.02
CA ASP A 240 -6.20 -0.14 -15.46
C ASP A 240 -7.04 -1.35 -14.98
N GLY A 241 -6.48 -2.17 -14.08
CA GLY A 241 -7.09 -3.40 -13.59
C GLY A 241 -6.81 -4.63 -14.46
N ASP A 242 -6.05 -4.50 -15.55
CA ASP A 242 -5.56 -5.63 -16.33
C ASP A 242 -4.27 -6.22 -15.70
N ASP A 243 -4.22 -7.54 -15.57
CA ASP A 243 -3.07 -8.28 -15.05
C ASP A 243 -1.88 -8.26 -16.04
N ASP A 244 -2.15 -8.03 -17.33
CA ASP A 244 -1.15 -7.86 -18.38
C ASP A 244 -0.66 -6.41 -18.54
N HIS A 245 -1.16 -5.47 -17.72
CA HIS A 245 -0.76 -4.07 -17.81
C HIS A 245 0.76 -3.92 -17.55
N PRO A 246 1.52 -3.17 -18.36
CA PRO A 246 2.98 -3.08 -18.26
C PRO A 246 3.49 -2.54 -16.92
N ASN A 247 2.64 -1.83 -16.17
CA ASN A 247 3.00 -1.32 -14.84
C ASN A 247 3.15 -2.43 -13.81
N VAL A 248 2.48 -3.57 -13.97
CA VAL A 248 2.58 -4.74 -13.07
C VAL A 248 4.04 -5.20 -13.01
N GLU A 249 4.65 -5.49 -14.16
CA GLU A 249 6.04 -5.95 -14.18
C GLU A 249 7.03 -4.82 -13.89
N TYR A 250 6.70 -3.57 -14.25
CA TYR A 250 7.50 -2.39 -13.91
C TYR A 250 7.66 -2.19 -12.40
N GLY A 251 6.55 -2.20 -11.67
CA GLY A 251 6.54 -2.06 -10.22
C GLY A 251 7.13 -3.28 -9.51
N LEU A 252 6.79 -4.48 -9.97
CA LEU A 252 7.28 -5.74 -9.39
C LEU A 252 8.80 -5.88 -9.52
N ALA A 253 9.38 -5.48 -10.66
CA ALA A 253 10.83 -5.49 -10.83
C ALA A 253 11.53 -4.54 -9.84
N ALA A 254 11.01 -3.33 -9.64
CA ALA A 254 11.55 -2.40 -8.64
C ALA A 254 11.40 -2.97 -7.22
N PHE A 255 10.24 -3.53 -6.88
CA PHE A 255 9.99 -4.19 -5.60
C PHE A 255 11.04 -5.28 -5.31
N TRP A 256 11.35 -6.14 -6.29
CA TRP A 256 12.39 -7.15 -6.14
C TRP A 256 13.77 -6.53 -5.96
N ILE A 257 14.17 -5.60 -6.83
CA ILE A 257 15.51 -5.00 -6.79
C ILE A 257 15.78 -4.35 -5.42
N PHE A 258 14.83 -3.58 -4.90
CA PHE A 258 15.07 -2.75 -3.71
C PHE A 258 14.62 -3.41 -2.41
N GLY A 259 13.51 -4.16 -2.41
CA GLY A 259 13.00 -4.86 -1.22
C GLY A 259 13.44 -6.32 -1.10
N ALA A 260 14.13 -6.88 -2.10
CA ALA A 260 14.56 -8.28 -2.16
C ALA A 260 13.42 -9.28 -1.84
N GLY A 261 12.19 -8.94 -2.21
CA GLY A 261 11.02 -9.80 -2.00
C GLY A 261 10.54 -9.90 -0.55
N ARG A 262 10.98 -9.05 0.39
CA ARG A 262 10.55 -9.09 1.81
C ARG A 262 9.14 -8.58 2.05
N GLY A 263 8.70 -7.54 1.34
CA GLY A 263 7.38 -6.94 1.49
C GLY A 263 6.24 -7.72 0.82
N ALA A 264 5.17 -7.01 0.50
CA ALA A 264 4.13 -7.47 -0.41
C ALA A 264 3.87 -6.45 -1.54
N TYR A 265 3.38 -6.93 -2.66
CA TYR A 265 3.20 -6.15 -3.88
C TYR A 265 1.80 -6.33 -4.46
N SER A 266 1.20 -5.24 -4.92
CA SER A 266 -0.11 -5.25 -5.57
C SER A 266 -0.14 -4.36 -6.81
N ALA A 267 -1.10 -4.63 -7.67
CA ALA A 267 -1.36 -3.87 -8.88
C ALA A 267 -2.87 -3.87 -9.13
N THR A 268 -3.53 -2.72 -9.02
CA THR A 268 -4.99 -2.61 -9.09
C THR A 268 -5.41 -1.43 -9.94
N ALA A 269 -6.65 -1.44 -10.44
CA ALA A 269 -7.28 -0.22 -10.93
C ALA A 269 -7.59 0.74 -9.77
N HIS A 270 -7.82 2.01 -10.10
CA HIS A 270 -8.32 2.97 -9.12
C HIS A 270 -9.70 2.53 -8.64
N ASP A 271 -9.87 2.41 -7.32
CA ASP A 271 -11.09 1.97 -6.63
C ASP A 271 -11.64 0.58 -7.04
N ASP A 272 -10.94 -0.16 -7.91
CA ASP A 272 -11.29 -1.54 -8.28
C ASP A 272 -10.64 -2.53 -7.30
N TYR A 273 -11.23 -2.59 -6.11
CA TYR A 273 -10.83 -3.48 -5.02
C TYR A 273 -11.79 -4.68 -4.87
N SER A 274 -12.35 -5.16 -5.98
CA SER A 274 -13.29 -6.30 -6.00
C SER A 274 -12.69 -7.59 -6.56
N ARG A 275 -11.48 -7.51 -7.12
CA ARG A 275 -10.86 -8.58 -7.91
C ARG A 275 -9.70 -9.24 -7.16
N THR A 276 -9.19 -10.31 -7.75
CA THR A 276 -7.99 -11.04 -7.33
C THR A 276 -6.92 -10.85 -8.40
N GLN A 277 -6.48 -9.60 -8.64
CA GLN A 277 -5.46 -9.32 -9.64
C GLN A 277 -4.19 -10.14 -9.36
N HIS A 278 -3.69 -10.81 -10.39
CA HIS A 278 -2.56 -11.72 -10.26
C HIS A 278 -1.82 -11.89 -11.57
N THR A 279 -0.49 -12.00 -11.45
CA THR A 279 0.35 -12.49 -12.51
C THR A 279 1.27 -13.57 -11.94
N ALA A 280 1.65 -14.55 -12.75
CA ALA A 280 2.43 -15.71 -12.29
C ALA A 280 3.77 -15.32 -11.64
N GLN A 281 4.35 -14.17 -12.03
CA GLN A 281 5.58 -13.64 -11.39
C GLN A 281 5.38 -13.28 -9.92
N LEU A 282 4.16 -13.05 -9.44
CA LEU A 282 3.89 -12.81 -8.02
C LEU A 282 4.13 -14.06 -7.17
N ASP A 283 4.04 -15.25 -7.74
CA ASP A 283 4.28 -16.51 -7.04
C ASP A 283 5.77 -16.89 -6.98
N TRP A 284 6.63 -16.15 -7.70
CA TRP A 284 8.04 -16.49 -7.81
C TRP A 284 8.81 -16.14 -6.54
N ASP A 285 9.75 -17.01 -6.19
CA ASP A 285 10.79 -16.73 -5.21
C ASP A 285 12.12 -16.62 -5.94
N LEU A 286 12.65 -15.41 -6.09
CA LEU A 286 13.95 -15.20 -6.74
C LEU A 286 15.12 -15.63 -5.84
N GLY A 287 14.86 -15.93 -4.55
CA GLY A 287 15.87 -16.31 -3.57
C GLY A 287 16.64 -15.13 -3.00
N ALA A 288 17.82 -15.40 -2.44
CA ALA A 288 18.64 -14.37 -1.81
C ALA A 288 19.35 -13.50 -2.86
N PRO A 289 19.52 -12.19 -2.60
CA PRO A 289 20.30 -11.33 -3.50
C PRO A 289 21.77 -11.78 -3.53
N VAL A 290 22.33 -11.88 -4.73
CA VAL A 290 23.75 -12.24 -4.94
C VAL A 290 24.65 -11.00 -4.91
N GLN A 291 24.07 -9.83 -5.17
CA GLN A 291 24.72 -8.54 -5.05
C GLN A 291 23.74 -7.44 -4.60
N ASP A 292 24.28 -6.26 -4.33
CA ASP A 292 23.50 -5.02 -4.18
C ASP A 292 22.87 -4.59 -5.52
N PRO A 293 21.82 -3.74 -5.50
CA PRO A 293 21.27 -3.13 -6.70
C PRO A 293 22.35 -2.43 -7.53
N VAL A 294 22.44 -2.79 -8.81
CA VAL A 294 23.40 -2.17 -9.74
C VAL A 294 22.70 -1.09 -10.55
N ARG A 295 23.33 0.09 -10.63
CA ARG A 295 22.80 1.28 -11.31
C ARG A 295 23.57 1.61 -12.58
N ARG A 296 22.87 2.02 -13.63
CA ARG A 296 23.44 2.75 -14.78
C ARG A 296 22.47 3.83 -15.28
N GLY A 297 22.70 5.09 -14.88
CA GLY A 297 21.70 6.15 -15.04
C GLY A 297 20.45 5.80 -14.23
N HIS A 298 19.25 5.97 -14.79
CA HIS A 298 17.99 5.56 -14.16
C HIS A 298 17.54 4.14 -14.56
N THR A 299 18.50 3.25 -14.75
CA THR A 299 18.24 1.82 -14.99
C THR A 299 18.95 1.01 -13.93
N TRP A 300 18.20 0.10 -13.33
CA TRP A 300 18.62 -0.68 -12.18
C TRP A 300 18.40 -2.16 -12.44
N TRP A 301 19.25 -3.01 -11.85
CA TRP A 301 19.05 -4.45 -11.87
C TRP A 301 19.68 -5.12 -10.67
N ARG A 302 19.21 -6.33 -10.36
CA ARG A 302 19.73 -7.16 -9.27
C ARG A 302 19.59 -8.63 -9.62
N GLU A 303 20.66 -9.39 -9.36
CA GLU A 303 20.64 -10.85 -9.46
C GLU A 303 20.36 -11.47 -8.09
N PHE A 304 19.64 -12.58 -8.14
CA PHE A 304 19.29 -13.41 -7.01
C PHE A 304 19.68 -14.86 -7.31
N THR A 305 19.73 -15.70 -6.28
CA THR A 305 20.14 -17.11 -6.44
C THR A 305 19.28 -17.85 -7.47
N HIS A 306 17.98 -17.56 -7.52
CA HIS A 306 17.00 -18.21 -8.40
C HIS A 306 16.39 -17.28 -9.45
N GLY A 307 16.91 -16.07 -9.62
CA GLY A 307 16.31 -15.13 -10.57
C GLY A 307 17.08 -13.84 -10.76
N TRP A 308 16.47 -12.92 -11.50
CA TRP A 308 17.05 -11.63 -11.82
C TRP A 308 15.95 -10.63 -12.18
N ALA A 309 16.09 -9.39 -11.74
CA ALA A 309 15.13 -8.33 -12.04
C ALA A 309 15.86 -7.09 -12.57
N ALA A 310 15.21 -6.37 -13.50
CA ALA A 310 15.68 -5.07 -13.99
C ALA A 310 14.54 -4.10 -14.24
N VAL A 311 14.80 -2.81 -14.04
CA VAL A 311 13.83 -1.73 -14.24
C VAL A 311 14.48 -0.51 -14.87
N ASN A 312 13.77 0.18 -15.77
CA ASN A 312 14.21 1.42 -16.39
C ASN A 312 13.20 2.53 -16.10
N PHE A 313 13.58 3.48 -15.23
CA PHE A 313 12.74 4.59 -14.80
C PHE A 313 12.74 5.78 -15.75
N ASN A 314 13.57 5.79 -16.80
CA ASN A 314 13.56 6.89 -17.77
C ASN A 314 12.15 7.08 -18.37
N ALA A 315 11.77 8.34 -18.63
CA ALA A 315 10.50 8.68 -19.30
C ALA A 315 10.65 8.86 -20.82
N ASP A 316 11.80 9.38 -21.29
CA ASP A 316 12.07 9.59 -22.72
C ASP A 316 12.24 8.25 -23.45
N ARG A 317 11.37 7.99 -24.44
CA ARG A 317 11.37 6.80 -25.33
C ARG A 317 12.74 6.49 -25.96
N ARG A 318 13.61 7.49 -26.15
CA ARG A 318 14.96 7.31 -26.71
C ARG A 318 15.95 6.72 -25.70
N ARG A 319 15.64 6.77 -24.39
CA ARG A 319 16.50 6.29 -23.29
C ARG A 319 16.30 4.80 -22.99
N ARG A 320 16.10 3.97 -24.03
CA ARG A 320 16.15 2.50 -23.90
C ARG A 320 17.56 2.05 -23.48
N ARG A 321 17.64 0.98 -22.69
CA ARG A 321 18.93 0.47 -22.19
C ARG A 321 19.11 -1.01 -22.49
N ARG A 322 20.27 -1.35 -23.05
CA ARG A 322 20.71 -2.73 -23.18
C ARG A 322 21.36 -3.15 -21.86
N VAL A 323 20.80 -4.17 -21.21
CA VAL A 323 21.30 -4.74 -19.96
C VAL A 323 21.73 -6.20 -20.20
N ARG A 324 22.77 -6.63 -19.50
CA ARG A 324 23.27 -8.01 -19.57
C ARG A 324 22.43 -8.88 -18.65
N VAL A 325 22.00 -10.02 -19.17
CA VAL A 325 21.20 -11.00 -18.43
C VAL A 325 22.11 -12.16 -18.01
N PRO A 326 22.02 -12.63 -16.76
CA PRO A 326 22.71 -13.85 -16.34
C PRO A 326 22.29 -15.06 -17.18
N ARG A 327 23.16 -16.07 -17.28
CA ARG A 327 22.85 -17.29 -18.04
C ARG A 327 21.72 -18.07 -17.37
N GLY A 328 20.93 -18.77 -18.18
CA GLY A 328 19.87 -19.66 -17.71
C GLY A 328 18.61 -18.95 -17.20
N MET A 329 18.42 -17.67 -17.52
CA MET A 329 17.21 -16.93 -17.15
C MET A 329 16.08 -17.19 -18.16
N VAL A 330 14.87 -17.39 -17.66
CA VAL A 330 13.64 -17.60 -18.43
C VAL A 330 12.55 -16.59 -18.03
N ASP A 331 11.72 -16.22 -19.00
CA ASP A 331 10.53 -15.39 -18.79
C ASP A 331 9.36 -16.17 -18.20
N VAL A 332 8.22 -15.49 -18.01
CA VAL A 332 7.00 -16.09 -17.45
C VAL A 332 6.46 -17.27 -18.26
N ARG A 333 6.76 -17.30 -19.56
CA ARG A 333 6.36 -18.37 -20.49
C ARG A 333 7.42 -19.48 -20.59
N GLY A 334 8.47 -19.44 -19.77
CA GLY A 334 9.58 -20.40 -19.79
C GLY A 334 10.54 -20.21 -20.97
N ARG A 335 10.48 -19.09 -21.69
CA ARG A 335 11.37 -18.82 -22.83
C ARG A 335 12.67 -18.22 -22.34
N ALA A 336 13.79 -18.68 -22.88
CA ALA A 336 15.12 -18.16 -22.54
C ALA A 336 15.25 -16.67 -22.90
N ALA A 337 15.70 -15.85 -21.95
CA ALA A 337 15.84 -14.40 -22.14
C ALA A 337 17.07 -13.98 -22.97
N GLY A 338 17.97 -14.91 -23.29
CA GLY A 338 19.24 -14.63 -23.97
C GLY A 338 20.28 -14.00 -23.04
N SER A 339 21.39 -13.50 -23.61
CA SER A 339 22.48 -12.87 -22.83
C SER A 339 22.29 -11.37 -22.57
N HIS A 340 21.35 -10.75 -23.27
CA HIS A 340 21.05 -9.32 -23.20
C HIS A 340 19.58 -9.07 -23.50
N LEU A 341 19.01 -8.04 -22.87
CA LEU A 341 17.70 -7.50 -23.22
C LEU A 341 17.77 -5.99 -23.38
N VAL A 342 16.85 -5.44 -24.18
CA VAL A 342 16.68 -4.00 -24.36
C VAL A 342 15.46 -3.57 -23.55
N LEU A 343 15.70 -2.91 -22.41
CA LEU A 343 14.66 -2.44 -21.52
C LEU A 343 14.19 -1.06 -21.98
N GLN A 344 12.91 -0.98 -22.35
CA GLN A 344 12.28 0.28 -22.72
C GLN A 344 12.11 1.19 -21.50
N PRO A 345 12.03 2.52 -21.70
CA PRO A 345 11.62 3.48 -20.67
C PRO A 345 10.30 3.07 -20.00
N ARG A 346 10.19 3.26 -18.67
CA ARG A 346 9.02 2.87 -17.85
C ARG A 346 8.64 1.39 -18.01
N ARG A 347 9.63 0.50 -18.04
CA ARG A 347 9.42 -0.96 -18.08
C ARG A 347 10.33 -1.66 -17.10
N GLY A 348 9.80 -2.75 -16.55
CA GLY A 348 10.52 -3.71 -15.74
C GLY A 348 10.52 -5.06 -16.40
N VAL A 349 11.36 -5.95 -15.89
CA VAL A 349 11.36 -7.36 -16.22
C VAL A 349 11.76 -8.15 -14.98
N VAL A 350 11.06 -9.25 -14.73
CA VAL A 350 11.44 -10.24 -13.72
C VAL A 350 11.65 -11.57 -14.43
N LEU A 351 12.78 -12.20 -14.15
CA LEU A 351 13.15 -13.49 -14.72
C LEU A 351 13.49 -14.47 -13.60
N ARG A 352 13.18 -15.74 -13.81
CA ARG A 352 13.62 -16.83 -12.94
C ARG A 352 14.71 -17.66 -13.62
N ARG A 353 15.48 -18.38 -12.83
CA ARG A 353 16.44 -19.37 -13.34
C ARG A 353 15.65 -20.62 -13.78
N GLY A 354 15.89 -21.04 -15.02
CA GLY A 354 15.24 -22.20 -15.65
C GLY A 354 15.88 -23.54 -15.30
#